data_AF-A0A834IIZ6-F1
#
_entry.id   AF-A0A834IIZ6-F1
#
_cell.length_a   1.000
_cell.length_b   1.000
_cell.length_c   1.000
_cell.angle_alpha   90.00
_cell.angle_beta   90.00
_cell.angle_gamma   90.00
#
_symmetry.space_group_name_H-M   'P 1'
#
loop_
_entity.id
_entity.type
_entity.pdbx_description
1 polymer ?
#
loop_
_entity_poly.entity_id
_entity_poly.type
_entity_poly.pdbx_seq_one_letter_code
_entity_poly.pdbx_strand_id
1 'polypeptide(L)'
;MNAQYDNQKYSLALIQEGVGCCGADGPDDYLSLQQPLPTECRDTVTGNPFFHGCVDEITWLFETKCAWLSALAMLVAFINILNAVLSIVLIQALKKEEDHSEAYAK
;
A
#
# COMPACT_ATOMS: atom_id res chain seq x y z
N MET A 1 19.91 -10.47 25.02
CA MET A 1 18.89 -9.80 24.18
C MET A 1 19.24 -10.10 22.74
N ASN A 2 18.34 -10.75 22.00
CA ASN A 2 18.55 -11.12 20.60
C ASN A 2 17.93 -10.03 19.72
N ALA A 3 18.75 -9.29 18.98
CA ALA A 3 18.29 -8.16 18.16
C ALA A 3 17.16 -8.52 17.17
N GLN A 4 17.05 -9.79 16.76
CA GLN A 4 15.99 -10.25 15.86
C GLN A 4 14.60 -10.24 16.51
N TYR A 5 14.50 -10.53 17.82
CA TYR A 5 13.24 -10.55 18.55
C TYR A 5 12.72 -9.13 18.83
N ASP A 6 13.63 -8.17 19.03
CA ASP A 6 13.24 -6.78 19.31
C ASP A 6 12.61 -6.13 18.07
N ASN A 7 13.12 -6.42 16.88
CA ASN A 7 12.53 -5.93 15.62
C ASN A 7 11.13 -6.49 15.37
N GLN A 8 10.92 -7.79 15.62
CA GLN A 8 9.62 -8.44 15.42
C GLN A 8 8.56 -7.89 16.37
N LYS A 9 8.92 -7.67 17.64
CA LYS A 9 8.04 -7.04 18.63
C LYS A 9 7.71 -5.60 18.27
N TYR A 10 8.70 -4.85 17.78
CA TYR A 10 8.49 -3.47 17.34
C TYR A 10 7.53 -3.38 16.14
N SER A 11 7.69 -4.24 15.13
CA SER A 11 6.77 -4.29 14.00
C SER A 11 5.35 -4.66 14.42
N LEU A 12 5.20 -5.62 15.35
CA LEU A 12 3.90 -6.03 15.86
C LEU A 12 3.23 -4.90 16.65
N ALA A 13 3.99 -4.19 17.50
CA ALA A 13 3.50 -3.04 18.25
C ALA A 13 2.97 -1.94 17.31
N LEU A 14 3.71 -1.63 16.25
CA LEU A 14 3.34 -0.60 15.28
C LEU A 14 2.07 -0.97 14.50
N ILE A 15 1.88 -2.25 14.20
CA ILE A 15 0.65 -2.76 13.57
C ILE A 15 -0.53 -2.69 14.54
N GLN A 16 -0.37 -3.16 15.76
CA GLN A 16 -1.45 -3.21 16.76
C GLN A 16 -1.95 -1.83 17.13
N GLU A 17 -1.04 -0.87 17.35
CA GLU A 17 -1.41 0.52 17.62
C GLU A 17 -1.95 1.23 16.36
N GLY A 18 -1.35 0.98 15.20
CA GLY A 18 -1.70 1.66 13.95
C GLY A 18 -3.03 1.21 13.34
N VAL A 19 -3.34 -0.08 13.41
CA VAL A 19 -4.58 -0.68 12.88
C VAL A 19 -5.69 -0.72 13.93
N GLY A 20 -5.33 -0.76 15.22
CA GLY A 20 -6.30 -0.90 16.31
C GLY A 20 -6.79 -2.34 16.46
N CYS A 21 -5.86 -3.30 16.44
CA CYS A 21 -6.12 -4.73 16.51
C CYS A 21 -5.26 -5.38 17.60
N CYS A 22 -5.60 -6.60 18.02
CA CYS A 22 -4.81 -7.33 19.00
C CYS A 22 -4.69 -8.82 18.69
N GLY A 23 -3.47 -9.34 18.78
CA GLY A 23 -3.16 -10.73 18.43
C GLY A 23 -3.35 -11.02 16.94
N ALA A 24 -3.19 -12.28 16.56
CA ALA A 24 -3.48 -12.73 15.20
C ALA A 24 -5.00 -12.88 15.01
N ASP A 25 -5.65 -13.62 15.91
CA ASP A 25 -7.09 -13.92 15.89
C ASP A 25 -7.84 -13.22 17.04
N GLY A 26 -7.11 -12.62 17.99
CA GLY A 26 -7.67 -11.84 19.08
C GLY A 26 -6.72 -11.71 20.28
N PRO A 27 -7.14 -11.03 21.35
CA PRO A 27 -6.33 -10.85 22.55
C PRO A 27 -6.03 -12.16 23.29
N ASP A 28 -6.83 -13.20 23.06
CA ASP A 28 -6.66 -14.53 23.64
C ASP A 28 -5.36 -15.23 23.18
N ASP A 29 -4.78 -14.82 22.05
CA ASP A 29 -3.50 -15.35 21.58
C ASP A 29 -2.39 -15.12 22.62
N TYR A 30 -2.37 -13.94 23.26
CA TYR A 30 -1.41 -13.63 24.31
C TYR A 30 -1.65 -14.46 25.58
N LEU A 31 -2.91 -14.72 25.91
CA LEU A 31 -3.28 -15.54 27.06
C LEU A 31 -2.86 -17.01 26.84
N SER A 32 -3.07 -17.54 25.63
CA SER A 32 -2.70 -18.91 25.26
C SER A 32 -1.18 -19.12 25.29
N LEU A 33 -0.42 -18.10 24.89
CA LEU A 33 1.05 -18.09 24.89
C LEU A 33 1.65 -17.75 26.26
N GLN A 34 0.83 -17.52 27.28
CA GLN A 34 1.25 -17.08 28.62
C GLN A 34 2.12 -15.82 28.58
N GLN A 35 1.83 -14.92 27.64
CA GLN A 35 2.52 -13.64 27.49
C GLN A 35 1.66 -12.50 28.04
N PRO A 36 2.26 -11.50 28.70
CA PRO A 36 1.53 -10.32 29.11
C PRO A 36 1.05 -9.56 27.87
N LEU A 37 -0.16 -9.01 27.96
CA LEU A 37 -0.74 -8.22 26.90
C LEU A 37 0.06 -6.90 26.75
N PRO A 38 0.57 -6.58 25.55
CA PRO A 38 1.29 -5.34 25.31
C PRO A 38 0.37 -4.11 25.49
N THR A 39 0.95 -2.98 25.86
CA THR A 39 0.22 -1.71 26.04
C THR A 39 -0.42 -1.22 24.74
N GLU A 40 0.21 -1.55 23.61
CA GLU A 40 -0.14 -1.19 22.24
C GLU A 40 -1.40 -1.91 21.74
N CYS A 41 -1.78 -3.01 22.40
CA CYS A 41 -3.02 -3.75 22.14
C CYS A 41 -4.22 -3.14 22.90
N ARG A 42 -4.03 -2.13 23.76
CA ARG A 42 -5.12 -1.50 24.49
C ARG A 42 -5.66 -0.29 23.76
N ASP A 43 -6.99 -0.24 23.65
CA ASP A 43 -7.69 0.93 23.18
C ASP A 43 -7.48 2.10 24.15
N THR A 44 -7.05 3.24 23.62
CA THR A 44 -6.80 4.47 24.37
C THR A 44 -8.07 5.09 24.95
N VAL A 45 -9.24 4.75 24.41
CA VAL A 45 -10.53 5.27 24.86
C VAL A 45 -11.12 4.41 25.98
N THR A 46 -11.23 3.09 25.76
CA THR A 46 -11.87 2.18 26.72
C THR A 46 -10.91 1.56 27.73
N GLY A 47 -9.60 1.55 27.45
CA GLY A 47 -8.57 0.88 28.27
C GLY A 47 -8.58 -0.65 28.18
N ASN A 48 -9.53 -1.21 27.43
CA ASN A 48 -9.67 -2.64 27.16
C ASN A 48 -8.82 -3.06 25.94
N PRO A 49 -8.46 -4.35 25.81
CA PRO A 49 -7.85 -4.84 24.58
C PRO A 49 -8.77 -4.67 23.38
N PHE A 50 -8.19 -4.45 22.21
CA PHE A 50 -8.91 -4.59 20.94
C PHE A 50 -9.48 -6.01 20.82
N PHE A 51 -10.75 -6.10 20.41
CA PHE A 51 -11.45 -7.38 20.32
C PHE A 51 -11.16 -8.12 19.01
N HIS A 52 -10.81 -7.39 17.95
CA HIS A 52 -10.53 -7.94 16.63
C HIS A 52 -9.06 -8.34 16.49
N GLY A 53 -8.84 -9.52 15.90
CA GLY A 53 -7.54 -10.00 15.49
C GLY A 53 -6.95 -9.15 14.37
N CYS A 54 -5.62 -9.02 14.33
CA CYS A 54 -4.96 -8.24 13.29
C CYS A 54 -5.09 -8.86 11.90
N VAL A 55 -5.31 -10.17 11.76
CA VAL A 55 -5.45 -10.81 10.44
C VAL A 55 -6.68 -10.28 9.71
N ASP A 56 -7.82 -10.22 10.38
CA ASP A 56 -9.07 -9.75 9.78
C ASP A 56 -9.02 -8.24 9.51
N GLU A 57 -8.56 -7.47 10.48
CA GLU A 57 -8.59 -6.01 10.38
C GLU A 57 -7.63 -5.49 9.31
N ILE A 58 -6.45 -6.11 9.19
CA ILE A 58 -5.50 -5.82 8.11
C ILE A 58 -6.10 -6.22 6.76
N THR A 59 -6.73 -7.39 6.66
CA THR A 59 -7.34 -7.83 5.40
C THR A 59 -8.37 -6.81 4.91
N TRP A 60 -9.25 -6.35 5.79
CA TRP A 60 -10.28 -5.38 5.47
C TRP A 60 -9.71 -3.99 5.14
N LEU A 61 -8.67 -3.57 5.87
CA LEU A 61 -7.91 -2.36 5.59
C LEU A 61 -7.26 -2.42 4.20
N PHE A 62 -6.57 -3.51 3.87
CA PHE A 62 -5.91 -3.69 2.58
C PHE A 62 -6.92 -3.76 1.44
N GLU A 63 -8.05 -4.44 1.62
CA GLU A 63 -9.09 -4.49 0.60
C GLU A 63 -9.58 -3.07 0.25
N THR A 64 -9.91 -2.28 1.26
CA THR A 64 -10.39 -0.91 1.05
C THR A 64 -9.31 -0.01 0.48
N LYS A 65 -8.07 -0.08 0.99
CA LYS A 65 -7.00 0.86 0.63
C LYS A 65 -6.29 0.47 -0.67
N CYS A 66 -6.10 -0.80 -0.96
CA CYS A 66 -5.49 -1.23 -2.22
C CYS A 66 -6.45 -1.10 -3.40
N ALA A 67 -7.76 -1.15 -3.18
CA ALA A 67 -8.74 -0.95 -4.24
C ALA A 67 -8.58 0.41 -4.94
N TRP A 68 -8.56 1.52 -4.20
CA TRP A 68 -8.40 2.84 -4.81
C TRP A 68 -6.99 3.09 -5.35
N LEU A 69 -5.95 2.59 -4.67
CA LEU A 69 -4.56 2.69 -5.14
C LEU A 69 -4.35 1.98 -6.48
N SER A 70 -4.87 0.76 -6.62
CA SER A 70 -4.77 -0.01 -7.86
C SER A 70 -5.54 0.65 -9.00
N ALA A 71 -6.71 1.22 -8.72
CA ALA A 71 -7.49 1.98 -9.71
C ALA A 71 -6.72 3.21 -10.22
N LEU A 72 -6.11 3.99 -9.31
CA LEU A 72 -5.27 5.14 -9.69
C LEU A 72 -4.05 4.71 -10.50
N ALA A 73 -3.39 3.63 -10.11
CA ALA A 73 -2.23 3.09 -10.83
C ALA A 73 -2.59 2.67 -12.26
N MET A 74 -3.74 2.00 -12.45
CA MET A 74 -4.23 1.63 -13.78
C MET A 74 -4.56 2.85 -14.65
N LEU A 75 -5.16 3.89 -14.07
CA LEU A 75 -5.45 5.15 -14.78
C LEU A 75 -4.16 5.82 -15.25
N VAL A 76 -3.15 5.91 -14.38
CA VAL A 76 -1.85 6.48 -14.73
C VAL A 76 -1.16 5.65 -15.82
N ALA A 77 -1.19 4.33 -15.72
CA ALA A 77 -0.64 3.45 -16.75
C ALA A 77 -1.31 3.68 -18.12
N PHE A 78 -2.63 3.81 -18.15
CA PHE A 78 -3.37 4.10 -19.37
C PHE A 78 -3.00 5.44 -20.00
N ILE A 79 -2.89 6.50 -19.19
CA ILE A 79 -2.47 7.83 -19.67
C ILE A 79 -1.05 7.78 -20.25
N ASN A 80 -0.13 7.03 -19.62
CA ASN A 80 1.22 6.87 -20.13
C ASN A 80 1.26 6.20 -21.50
N ILE A 81 0.41 5.18 -21.73
CA ILE A 81 0.30 4.53 -23.04
C ILE A 81 -0.22 5.51 -24.09
N LEU A 82 -1.26 6.29 -23.78
CA LEU A 82 -1.78 7.32 -24.69
C LEU A 82 -0.72 8.37 -25.02
N ASN A 83 0.01 8.85 -24.02
CA ASN A 83 1.09 9.82 -24.23
C ASN A 83 2.19 9.23 -25.12
N ALA A 84 2.59 7.98 -24.91
CA ALA A 84 3.60 7.32 -25.75
C ALA A 84 3.14 7.24 -27.22
N VAL A 85 1.88 6.87 -27.47
CA VAL A 85 1.32 6.82 -28.83
C VAL A 85 1.28 8.21 -29.46
N LEU A 86 0.79 9.23 -28.75
CA LEU A 86 0.73 10.60 -29.24
C LEU A 86 2.12 11.16 -29.53
N SER A 87 3.12 10.86 -28.71
CA SER A 87 4.51 11.24 -28.96
C SER A 87 5.06 10.60 -30.24
N ILE A 88 4.79 9.31 -30.49
CA ILE A 88 5.22 8.64 -31.72
C ILE A 88 4.56 9.26 -32.94
N VAL A 89 3.25 9.52 -32.88
CA VAL A 89 2.51 10.17 -33.98
C VAL A 89 3.05 11.58 -34.24
N LEU A 90 3.32 12.35 -33.20
CA LEU A 90 3.89 13.69 -33.32
C LEU A 90 5.28 13.66 -33.99
N ILE A 91 6.15 12.72 -33.60
CA ILE A 91 7.46 12.54 -34.23
C ILE A 91 7.32 12.19 -35.71
N GLN A 92 6.36 11.33 -36.08
CA GLN A 92 6.11 10.99 -37.48
C GLN A 92 5.58 12.18 -38.29
N ALA A 93 4.68 12.97 -37.69
CA ALA A 93 4.14 14.17 -38.33
C ALA A 93 5.24 15.21 -38.58
N LEU A 94 6.10 15.48 -37.58
CA LEU A 94 7.22 16.40 -37.71
C LEU A 94 8.23 15.95 -38.78
N LYS A 95 8.60 14.66 -38.81
CA LYS A 95 9.50 14.13 -39.84
C LYS A 95 8.93 14.30 -41.25
N LYS A 96 7.62 14.08 -41.40
CA LYS A 96 6.94 14.26 -42.68
C LYS A 96 6.97 15.73 -43.13
N GLU A 97 6.75 16.68 -42.22
CA GLU A 97 6.85 18.11 -42.53
C GLU A 97 8.27 18.52 -42.95
N GLU A 98 9.29 17.99 -42.27
CA GLU A 98 10.70 18.21 -42.61
C GLU A 98 11.02 17.72 -44.04
N ASP A 99 10.65 16.47 -44.37
CA ASP A 99 10.84 15.89 -45.71
C ASP A 99 10.14 16.72 -46.81
N HIS A 100 8.92 17.21 -46.56
CA HIS A 100 8.20 18.07 -47.50
C HIS A 100 8.92 19.41 -47.69
N SER A 101 9.42 20.03 -46.62
CA SER A 101 10.12 21.31 -46.69
C SER A 101 11.44 21.23 -47.47
N GLU A 102 12.20 20.15 -47.33
CA GLU A 102 13.43 19.92 -48.09
C GLU A 102 13.14 19.67 -49.59
N ALA A 103 12.04 18.99 -49.91
CA ALA A 103 11.63 18.77 -51.29
C ALA A 103 11.24 20.05 -52.03
N TYR A 104 10.72 21.07 -51.34
CA TYR A 104 10.45 22.40 -51.92
C TYR A 104 11.70 23.29 -52.03
N ALA A 105 12.75 22.98 -51.29
CA ALA A 105 14.01 23.73 -51.30
C ALA A 105 14.98 23.32 -52.43
N LYS A 106 14.70 22.22 -53.13
CA LYS A 106 15.43 21.75 -54.33
C LYS A 106 14.70 22.13 -55.61
#